data_AF-A0A498QEX3-F1
#
_entry.id   AF-A0A498QEX3-F1
#
_cell.length_a   1.000
_cell.length_b   1.000
_cell.length_c   1.000
_cell.angle_alpha   90.00
_cell.angle_beta   90.00
_cell.angle_gamma   90.00
#
_symmetry.space_group_name_H-M   'P 1'
#
loop_
_entity.id
_entity.type
_entity.pdbx_description
1 polymer ?
#
loop_
_entity_poly.entity_id
_entity_poly.type
_entity_poly.pdbx_seq_one_letter_code
_entity_poly.pdbx_strand_id
1 'polypeptide(L)' 'MKRGKAIWAAYGDTGALEVACPNCSADQGHWCTKPDGRVSRVPCVSRAAAASLTVAHTDKYRDFSEPRHPPTGH' A
#
# COMPACT_ATOMS: atom_id res chain seq x y z
N MET A 1 12.40 -7.33 20.02
CA MET A 1 12.30 -7.24 18.55
C MET A 1 10.85 -7.47 18.13
N LYS A 2 10.05 -6.43 17.80
CA LYS A 2 8.62 -6.61 17.42
C LYS A 2 8.12 -5.75 16.24
N ARG A 3 8.89 -4.73 15.80
CA ARG A 3 8.40 -3.76 14.80
C ARG A 3 8.23 -4.35 13.39
N GLY A 4 9.09 -5.29 12.97
CA GLY A 4 9.04 -5.87 11.62
C GLY A 4 7.77 -6.72 11.37
N LYS A 5 7.26 -7.42 12.40
CA LYS A 5 6.01 -8.19 12.29
C LYS A 5 4.78 -7.31 12.11
N ALA A 6 4.72 -6.16 12.79
CA ALA A 6 3.62 -5.21 12.65
C ALA A 6 3.57 -4.60 11.24
N ILE A 7 4.74 -4.28 10.66
CA ILE A 7 4.81 -3.73 9.31
C ILE A 7 4.40 -4.78 8.27
N TRP A 8 4.84 -6.04 8.42
CA TRP A 8 4.40 -7.14 7.55
C TRP A 8 2.88 -7.28 7.55
N ALA A 9 2.28 -7.34 8.74
CA ALA A 9 0.84 -7.49 8.89
C ALA A 9 0.08 -6.36 8.18
N ALA A 10 0.47 -5.11 8.41
CA ALA A 10 -0.17 -3.95 7.79
C ALA A 10 -0.16 -4.01 6.25
N TYR A 11 0.95 -4.45 5.64
CA TYR A 11 1.00 -4.60 4.18
C TYR A 11 0.26 -5.86 3.69
N GLY A 12 0.16 -6.90 4.52
CA GLY A 12 -0.75 -8.02 4.27
C GLY A 12 -2.21 -7.55 4.19
N ASP A 13 -2.64 -6.70 5.13
CA ASP A 13 -4.01 -6.17 5.17
C ASP A 13 -4.37 -5.33 3.94
N THR A 14 -3.36 -4.69 3.30
CA THR A 14 -3.54 -3.94 2.05
C THR A 14 -3.53 -4.79 0.78
N GLY A 15 -3.28 -6.09 0.87
CA GLY A 15 -3.06 -6.97 -0.30
C GLY A 15 -1.72 -6.74 -1.01
N ALA A 16 -0.87 -5.83 -0.53
CA ALA A 16 0.42 -5.52 -1.15
C ALA A 16 1.36 -6.72 -1.24
N LEU A 17 1.20 -7.70 -0.35
CA LEU A 17 2.00 -8.93 -0.36
C LEU A 17 1.45 -9.99 -1.31
N GLU A 18 0.24 -9.85 -1.83
CA GLU A 18 -0.38 -10.80 -2.76
C GLU A 18 -0.04 -10.49 -4.23
N VAL A 19 0.64 -9.35 -4.47
CA VAL A 19 1.01 -8.88 -5.81
C VAL A 19 2.51 -9.01 -6.02
N ALA A 20 2.93 -9.60 -7.14
CA ALA A 20 4.34 -9.61 -7.53
C ALA A 20 4.85 -8.17 -7.72
N CYS A 21 6.05 -7.84 -7.25
CA CYS A 21 6.52 -6.46 -7.30
C CYS A 21 6.94 -6.10 -8.73
N PRO A 22 6.30 -5.12 -9.41
CA PRO A 22 6.70 -4.73 -10.76
C PRO A 22 8.03 -3.96 -10.80
N ASN A 23 8.51 -3.47 -9.66
CA ASN A 23 9.71 -2.63 -9.58
C ASN A 23 11.00 -3.42 -9.29
N CYS A 24 10.95 -4.39 -8.37
CA CYS A 24 12.13 -5.18 -7.98
C CYS A 24 11.96 -6.68 -8.24
N SER A 25 10.88 -7.08 -8.91
CA SER A 25 10.57 -8.47 -9.28
C SER A 25 10.49 -9.44 -8.10
N ALA A 26 10.28 -8.93 -6.88
CA ALA A 26 10.00 -9.80 -5.73
C ALA A 26 8.69 -10.57 -5.95
N ASP A 27 8.69 -11.85 -5.62
CA ASP A 27 7.52 -12.73 -5.69
C ASP A 27 6.46 -12.38 -4.64
N GLN A 28 5.24 -12.84 -4.87
CA GLN A 28 4.13 -12.75 -3.90
C GLN A 28 4.55 -13.41 -2.58
N GLY A 29 4.21 -12.79 -1.45
CA GLY A 29 4.57 -13.27 -0.13
C GLY A 29 6.03 -13.02 0.27
N HIS A 30 6.86 -12.40 -0.59
CA HIS A 30 8.25 -12.06 -0.28
C HIS A 30 8.43 -10.56 -0.08
N TRP A 31 9.33 -10.15 0.82
CA TRP A 31 9.71 -8.74 0.93
C TRP A 31 10.46 -8.26 -0.31
N CYS A 32 10.25 -7.00 -0.66
CA CYS A 32 11.11 -6.33 -1.61
C CYS A 32 12.53 -6.22 -1.08
N THR A 33 13.50 -6.45 -1.95
CA THR A 33 14.92 -6.18 -1.68
C THR A 33 15.33 -4.84 -2.28
N LYS A 34 16.32 -4.22 -1.64
CA LYS A 34 17.01 -3.05 -2.16
C LYS A 34 18.05 -3.47 -3.20
N PRO A 35 18.55 -2.54 -4.03
CA PRO A 35 19.64 -2.83 -4.97
C PRO A 35 20.93 -3.33 -4.29
N ASP A 36 21.13 -3.00 -3.01
CA ASP A 36 22.26 -3.48 -2.19
C ASP A 36 22.04 -4.89 -1.61
N GLY A 37 20.98 -5.59 -2.03
CA GLY A 37 20.63 -6.94 -1.58
C GLY A 37 19.93 -7.00 -0.22
N ARG A 38 19.78 -5.88 0.50
CA ARG A 38 19.13 -5.89 1.82
C ARG A 38 17.62 -5.98 1.68
N VAL A 39 17.00 -6.73 2.58
CA VAL A 39 15.52 -6.78 2.70
C VAL A 39 14.99 -5.42 3.12
N SER A 40 14.05 -4.86 2.34
CA SER A 40 13.36 -3.64 2.69
C SER A 40 12.35 -3.88 3.80
N ARG A 41 12.18 -2.87 4.66
CA ARG A 41 11.17 -2.90 5.74
C ARG A 41 9.75 -2.69 5.23
N VAL A 42 9.61 -2.12 4.03
CA VAL A 42 8.34 -1.83 3.36
C VAL A 42 8.43 -2.32 1.91
N PRO A 43 7.32 -2.65 1.25
CA PRO A 43 7.32 -2.99 -0.16
C PRO A 43 7.68 -1.76 -1.01
N CYS A 44 8.07 -1.97 -2.27
CA CYS A 44 8.19 -0.87 -3.23
C CYS A 44 6.83 -0.16 -3.38
N VAL A 45 6.85 1.16 -3.55
CA VAL A 45 5.64 1.97 -3.76
C VAL A 45 4.82 1.43 -4.93
N SER A 46 5.48 1.04 -6.03
CA SER A 46 4.81 0.47 -7.20
C SER A 46 4.04 -0.82 -6.88
N ARG A 47 4.51 -1.63 -5.93
CA ARG A 47 3.79 -2.82 -5.46
C ARG A 47 2.57 -2.44 -4.63
N ALA A 48 2.73 -1.48 -3.71
CA ALA A 48 1.62 -1.00 -2.89
C ALA A 48 0.50 -0.39 -3.77
N ALA A 49 0.88 0.42 -4.76
CA ALA A 49 -0.05 1.01 -5.71
C ALA A 49 -0.77 -0.06 -6.55
N ALA A 50 -0.05 -1.09 -7.02
CA ALA A 50 -0.66 -2.19 -7.77
C ALA A 50 -1.71 -2.95 -6.93
N ALA A 51 -1.47 -3.14 -5.64
CA ALA A 51 -2.44 -3.75 -4.74
C ALA A 51 -3.68 -2.87 -4.50
N SER A 52 -3.52 -1.54 -4.42
CA SER A 52 -4.65 -0.62 -4.35
C SER A 52 -5.53 -0.66 -5.62
N LEU A 53 -4.99 -1.08 -6.77
CA LEU A 53 -5.79 -1.25 -7.99
C LEU A 53 -6.58 -2.57 -7.98
N THR A 54 -6.08 -3.59 -7.30
CA THR A 54 -6.71 -4.93 -7.25
C THR A 54 -7.71 -5.07 -6.12
N VAL A 55 -7.47 -4.42 -4.98
CA VAL A 55 -8.49 -4.28 -3.94
C VAL A 55 -9.51 -3.31 -4.49
N ALA A 56 -10.69 -3.80 -4.86
CA ALA A 56 -11.81 -2.96 -5.26
C ALA A 56 -12.07 -1.95 -4.13
N HIS A 57 -11.50 -0.75 -4.25
CA HIS A 57 -11.76 0.33 -3.33
C HIS A 57 -13.25 0.63 -3.43
N THR A 58 -14.01 0.13 -2.46
CA THR A 58 -15.38 0.56 -2.20
C THR A 58 -15.42 1.96 -1.59
N ASP A 59 -14.28 2.66 -1.57
CA ASP A 59 -14.22 4.09 -1.35
C ASP A 59 -14.90 4.77 -2.52
N LYS A 60 -16.17 5.13 -2.32
CA LYS A 60 -16.93 5.98 -3.23
C LYS A 60 -16.01 7.12 -3.67
N TYR A 61 -15.80 7.22 -4.98
CA TYR A 61 -15.06 8.30 -5.63
C TYR A 61 -15.36 9.63 -4.91
N ARG A 62 -14.37 10.19 -4.24
CA ARG A 62 -14.49 11.50 -3.59
C ARG A 62 -14.16 12.55 -4.63
N ASP A 63 -15.18 13.30 -5.03
CA ASP A 63 -14.98 14.49 -5.85
C ASP A 63 -14.37 15.59 -4.98
N PHE A 64 -13.17 16.04 -5.36
CA PHE A 64 -12.44 17.13 -4.71
C PHE A 64 -12.51 18.44 -5.51
N SER A 65 -13.31 18.48 -6.57
CA SER A 65 -13.46 19.65 -7.42
C SER A 65 -14.22 20.79 -6.73
N GLU A 66 -14.99 20.50 -5.68
CA GLU A 66 -15.74 21.50 -4.90
C GLU A 66 -15.16 21.69 -3.48
N PRO A 67 -14.90 22.94 -3.05
CA PRO A 67 -14.50 23.23 -1.68
C PRO A 67 -15.63 22.87 -0.71
N ARG A 68 -15.37 21.96 0.24
CA ARG A 68 -16.32 21.66 1.31
C ARG A 68 -16.41 22.84 2.26
N HIS A 69 -17.49 23.61 2.17
CA HIS A 69 -17.82 24.60 3.20
C HIS A 69 -18.25 23.87 4.48
N PRO A 70 -17.78 24.30 5.67
CA PRO A 70 -18.31 23.80 6.93
C PRO A 70 -19.82 24.12 6.99
N PRO A 71 -20.64 23.27 7.64
CA PRO A 71 -22.04 23.58 7.81
C PRO A 71 -22.17 24.88 8.60
N THR A 72 -22.73 25.90 7.97
CA THR A 72 -23.07 27.18 8.60
C THR A 72 -24.17 26.91 9.61
N GLY A 73 -23.77 26.69 10.87
CA GLY A 73 -24.70 26.63 12.00
C GLY A 73 -25.27 28.02 12.24
N HIS A 74 -26.60 28.09 12.35
CA HIS A 74 -27.36 29.28 12.71
C HIS A 74 -28.22 28.97 13.93
#